data_AF-A0A2K1EJY1-F1
#
_entry.id   AF-A0A2K1EJY1-F1
#
_cell.length_a   1.000
_cell.length_b   1.000
_cell.length_c   1.000
_cell.angle_alpha   90.00
_cell.angle_beta   90.00
_cell.angle_gamma   90.00
#
_symmetry.space_group_name_H-M   'P 1'
#
loop_
_entity.id
_entity.type
_entity.pdbx_description
1 polymer ?
#
loop_
_entity_poly.entity_id
_entity_poly.type
_entity_poly.pdbx_seq_one_letter_code
_entity_poly.pdbx_strand_id
1 'polypeptide(L)' 'MKHSQNEIERPEVTQRIIELLDKQNEKGLKKYGTTIDQVSDQSYDWKLMALEEAADLIQYLQKEVIRLERLLNPI' A
#
# COMPACT_ATOMS: atom_id res chain seq x y z
N MET A 1 -27.80 23.13 -4.11
CA MET A 1 -27.86 22.36 -2.85
C MET A 1 -26.53 21.63 -2.69
N LYS A 2 -25.72 22.01 -1.71
CA LYS A 2 -24.48 21.28 -1.38
C LYS A 2 -24.90 19.95 -0.76
N HIS A 3 -24.63 18.83 -1.45
CA HIS A 3 -24.68 17.53 -0.79
C HIS A 3 -23.54 17.53 0.23
N SER A 4 -23.84 17.72 1.50
CA SER A 4 -22.91 17.35 2.57
C SER A 4 -22.84 15.83 2.55
N GLN A 5 -21.81 15.30 1.88
CA GLN A 5 -21.47 13.90 2.05
C GLN A 5 -21.11 13.72 3.53
N ASN A 6 -21.85 12.86 4.22
CA ASN A 6 -21.45 12.41 5.55
C ASN A 6 -20.09 11.73 5.39
N GLU A 7 -19.03 12.36 5.90
CA GLU A 7 -17.74 11.69 6.03
C GLU A 7 -17.95 10.46 6.91
N ILE A 8 -17.69 9.28 6.36
CA ILE A 8 -17.73 8.04 7.12
C ILE A 8 -16.52 8.08 8.05
N GLU A 9 -16.74 8.27 9.35
CA GLU A 9 -15.68 8.17 10.34
C GLU A 9 -15.20 6.71 10.41
N ARG A 10 -13.94 6.48 10.05
CA ARG A 10 -13.32 5.15 10.02
C ARG A 10 -12.39 4.97 11.21
N PRO A 11 -12.19 3.74 11.71
CA PRO A 11 -11.14 3.45 12.67
C PRO A 11 -9.77 3.90 12.14
N GLU A 12 -8.91 4.41 13.03
CA GLU A 12 -7.60 5.00 12.66
C GLU A 12 -6.76 4.08 11.77
N VAL A 13 -6.67 2.78 12.11
CA VAL A 13 -5.88 1.82 11.33
C VAL A 13 -6.44 1.67 9.91
N THR A 14 -7.76 1.58 9.77
CA THR A 14 -8.43 1.49 8.46
C THR A 14 -8.21 2.77 7.65
N GLN A 15 -8.31 3.93 8.29
CA GLN A 15 -8.08 5.22 7.64
C GLN A 15 -6.64 5.32 7.09
N ARG A 16 -5.65 4.90 7.87
CA ARG A 16 -4.23 4.87 7.43
C ARG A 16 -3.98 3.94 6.25
N ILE A 17 -4.68 2.79 6.18
CA ILE A 17 -4.57 1.88 5.04
C ILE A 17 -5.11 2.53 3.76
N ILE A 18 -6.25 3.22 3.86
CA ILE A 18 -6.86 3.92 2.72
C ILE A 18 -5.93 5.03 2.23
N GLU A 19 -5.39 5.84 3.14
CA GLU A 19 -4.44 6.91 2.78
C GLU A 19 -3.16 6.37 2.14
N LEU A 20 -2.68 5.21 2.57
CA LEU A 20 -1.53 4.55 1.95
C LEU A 20 -1.88 4.06 0.54
N LEU A 21 -3.06 3.48 0.36
CA LEU A 21 -3.55 3.04 -0.95
C LEU A 21 -3.64 4.21 -1.94
N ASP A 22 -4.19 5.35 -1.51
CA ASP A 22 -4.29 6.55 -2.33
C ASP A 22 -2.90 7.04 -2.77
N LYS A 23 -1.93 7.10 -1.85
CA LYS A 23 -0.54 7.46 -2.16
C LYS A 23 0.11 6.50 -3.15
N GLN A 24 -0.15 5.20 -3.02
CA GLN A 24 0.40 4.19 -3.93
C GLN A 24 -0.21 4.31 -5.33
N ASN A 25 -1.51 4.58 -5.43
CA ASN A 25 -2.17 4.86 -6.71
C ASN A 25 -1.59 6.11 -7.39
N GLU A 26 -1.38 7.20 -6.65
CA GLU A 26 -0.73 8.41 -7.18
C GLU A 26 0.69 8.14 -7.67
N LYS A 27 1.48 7.38 -6.90
CA LYS A 27 2.84 7.00 -7.26
C LYS A 27 2.86 6.14 -8.53
N GLY A 28 1.95 5.17 -8.62
CA GLY A 28 1.78 4.32 -9.80
C GLY A 28 1.45 5.15 -11.04
N LEU A 29 0.45 6.03 -10.94
CA LEU A 29 0.06 6.92 -12.03
C LEU A 29 1.21 7.83 -12.47
N LYS A 30 1.96 8.43 -11.53
CA LYS A 30 3.13 9.27 -11.84
C LYS A 30 4.27 8.48 -12.51
N LYS A 31 4.49 7.23 -12.10
CA LYS A 31 5.60 6.40 -12.59
C LYS A 31 5.30 5.75 -13.94
N TYR A 32 4.08 5.27 -14.15
CA TYR A 32 3.71 4.45 -15.30
C TYR A 32 2.76 5.17 -16.28
N GLY A 33 2.22 6.33 -15.92
CA GLY A 33 1.28 7.09 -16.75
C GLY A 33 -0.11 6.45 -16.90
N THR A 34 -0.37 5.36 -16.17
CA THR A 34 -1.63 4.61 -16.21
C THR A 34 -1.97 4.09 -14.80
N THR A 35 -3.23 3.73 -14.58
CA THR A 35 -3.69 3.08 -13.34
C THR A 35 -3.65 1.55 -13.46
N ILE A 36 -3.76 0.85 -12.33
CA ILE A 36 -3.83 -0.62 -12.32
C ILE A 36 -5.08 -1.16 -13.03
N ASP A 37 -6.17 -0.37 -13.07
CA ASP A 37 -7.40 -0.75 -13.75
C ASP A 37 -7.30 -0.57 -15.29
N GLN A 38 -6.36 0.26 -15.75
CA GLN A 38 -6.22 0.63 -17.17
C GLN A 38 -5.08 -0.11 -17.88
N VAL A 39 -4.11 -0.62 -17.12
CA VAL A 39 -2.99 -1.39 -17.68
C VAL A 39 -3.49 -2.73 -18.21
N SER A 40 -2.91 -3.18 -19.33
CA SER A 40 -3.35 -4.38 -20.02
C SER A 40 -3.12 -5.64 -19.18
N ASP A 41 -4.05 -6.60 -19.26
CA ASP A 41 -3.91 -7.93 -18.66
C ASP A 41 -2.64 -8.68 -19.15
N GLN A 42 -2.03 -8.25 -20.25
CA GLN A 42 -0.79 -8.84 -20.80
C GLN A 42 0.48 -8.07 -20.44
N SER A 43 0.38 -6.96 -19.70
CA SER A 43 1.53 -6.14 -19.35
C SER A 43 2.50 -6.84 -18.41
N TYR A 44 2.03 -7.81 -17.63
CA TYR A 44 2.81 -8.56 -16.64
C TYR A 44 2.32 -9.99 -16.50
N ASP A 45 3.19 -10.87 -15.98
CA ASP A 45 2.69 -12.06 -15.28
C ASP A 45 2.15 -11.61 -13.92
N TRP A 46 0.85 -11.31 -13.88
CA TRP A 46 0.18 -10.76 -12.70
C TRP A 46 0.31 -11.64 -11.48
N LYS A 47 0.35 -12.97 -11.67
CA LYS A 47 0.51 -13.91 -10.56
C LYS A 47 1.91 -13.80 -9.98
N LEU A 48 2.93 -13.81 -10.83
CA LEU A 48 4.31 -13.66 -10.39
C LEU A 48 4.54 -12.31 -9.71
N MET A 49 4.07 -11.21 -10.32
CA MET A 49 4.17 -9.87 -9.75
C MET A 49 3.53 -9.77 -8.36
N ALA A 50 2.33 -10.33 -8.17
CA ALA A 50 1.68 -10.34 -6.86
C ALA A 50 2.47 -11.14 -5.81
N LEU A 51 3.12 -12.25 -6.21
CA LEU A 51 3.97 -13.04 -5.32
C LEU A 51 5.27 -12.30 -4.96
N GLU A 52 5.87 -11.59 -5.91
CA GLU A 52 7.05 -10.75 -5.68
C GLU A 52 6.73 -9.61 -4.69
N GLU A 53 5.64 -8.87 -4.92
CA GLU A 53 5.21 -7.79 -4.01
C GLU A 53 4.84 -8.31 -2.61
N ALA A 54 4.26 -9.53 -2.52
CA ALA A 54 3.99 -10.17 -1.23
C ALA A 54 5.29 -10.56 -0.50
N ALA A 55 6.30 -11.05 -1.22
CA ALA A 55 7.61 -11.35 -0.64
C ALA A 55 8.29 -10.07 -0.12
N ASP A 56 8.20 -8.97 -0.85
CA ASP A 56 8.71 -7.65 -0.42
C ASP A 56 8.00 -7.15 0.84
N LEU A 57 6.66 -7.27 0.91
CA LEU A 57 5.90 -6.96 2.12
C LEU A 57 6.43 -7.74 3.34
N ILE A 58 6.62 -9.06 3.20
CA ILE A 58 7.13 -9.92 4.28
C ILE A 58 8.52 -9.45 4.73
N GLN A 59 9.41 -9.10 3.80
CA GLN A 59 10.75 -8.59 4.11
C GLN A 59 10.68 -7.29 4.92
N TYR A 60 9.82 -6.34 4.54
CA TYR A 60 9.65 -5.09 5.28
C TYR A 60 9.08 -5.31 6.68
N LEU A 61 8.11 -6.23 6.83
CA LEU A 61 7.57 -6.58 8.14
C LEU A 61 8.65 -7.19 9.05
N GLN A 62 9.45 -8.13 8.54
CA GLN A 62 10.55 -8.72 9.31
C GLN A 62 11.60 -7.68 9.70
N LYS A 63 11.93 -6.76 8.79
CA LYS A 63 12.85 -5.66 9.08
C LYS A 63 12.33 -4.77 10.22
N GLU A 64 11.03 -4.47 10.23
CA GLU A 64 10.41 -3.66 11.27
C GLU A 64 10.40 -4.37 12.62
N VAL A 65 10.08 -5.66 12.67
CA VAL A 65 10.18 -6.47 13.90
C VAL A 65 11.59 -6.42 14.46
N ILE A 66 12.61 -6.71 13.65
CA ILE A 66 14.02 -6.66 14.06
C ILE A 66 14.40 -5.25 14.57
N ARG A 67 13.90 -4.19 13.91
CA ARG A 67 14.16 -2.80 14.33
C ARG A 67 13.55 -2.52 15.71
N LEU A 68 12.31 -2.95 15.95
CA LEU A 68 11.61 -2.77 17.22
C LEU A 68 12.27 -3.58 18.35
N GLU A 69 12.66 -4.83 18.09
CA GLU A 69 13.38 -5.67 19.05
C GLU A 69 14.68 -5.02 19.53
N ARG A 70 15.45 -4.39 18.61
CA ARG A 70 16.67 -3.65 18.93
C ARG A 70 16.41 -2.39 19.75
N LEU A 71 15.29 -1.71 19.52
CA LEU A 71 14.93 -0.52 20.29
C LEU A 71 14.43 -0.86 21.69
N LEU A 72 13.75 -2.01 21.86
CA LEU A 72 13.29 -2.49 23.16
C LEU A 72 14.43 -3.08 24.00
N ASN A 73 15.45 -3.66 23.36
CA ASN A 73 16.62 -4.24 24.01
C ASN A 73 17.92 -3.55 23.53
N PRO A 74 18.16 -2.28 23.92
CA PRO A 74 19.42 -1.61 23.60
C PRO A 74 20.57 -2.32 24.34
N ILE A 75 21.59 -2.72 23.58
CA ILE A 75 22.87 -3.25 24.11
C ILE A 75 23.65 -2.13 24.77
#